data_AF-A0RTN4-F1
#
_entry.id   AF-A0RTN4-F1
#
_cell.length_a   1.000
_cell.length_b   1.000
_cell.length_c   1.000
_cell.angle_alpha   90.00
_cell.angle_beta   90.00
_cell.angle_gamma   90.00
#
_symmetry.space_group_name_H-M   'P 1'
#
loop_
_entity.id
_entity.type
_entity.pdbx_description
1 polymer ?
#
loop_
_entity_poly.entity_id
_entity_poly.type
_entity_poly.pdbx_seq_one_letter_code
_entity_poly.pdbx_strand_id
1 'polypeptide(L)' 'MGRRKSKKIITKGPRNVTTGMCPLCKTIGKIFITGQIGEERGKCPACNQAFDL' A
#
# COMPACT_ATOMS: atom_id res chain seq x y z
N MET A 1 31.44 11.86 23.90
CA MET A 1 30.38 12.77 23.40
C MET A 1 30.55 12.90 21.89
N GLY A 2 29.75 12.38 20.97
CA GLY A 2 28.35 11.97 20.97
C GLY A 2 27.76 12.41 19.62
N ARG A 3 28.30 11.93 18.48
CA ARG A 3 27.81 12.32 17.14
C ARG A 3 26.49 11.61 16.89
N ARG A 4 25.37 12.25 17.27
CA ARG A 4 24.02 11.77 16.97
C ARG A 4 23.86 11.69 15.44
N LYS A 5 23.91 10.48 14.88
CA LYS A 5 23.39 10.21 13.53
C LYS A 5 21.91 10.59 13.56
N SER A 6 21.53 11.69 12.93
CA SER A 6 20.14 12.00 12.67
C SER A 6 19.62 10.92 11.72
N LYS A 7 19.04 9.85 12.26
CA LYS A 7 18.36 8.85 11.45
C LYS A 7 17.11 9.54 10.91
N LYS A 8 17.08 9.73 9.60
CA LYS A 8 15.93 10.19 8.81
C LYS A 8 14.67 9.50 9.36
N ILE A 9 13.69 10.30 9.77
CA ILE A 9 12.44 9.83 10.38
C ILE A 9 11.80 8.85 9.40
N ILE A 10 11.78 7.57 9.76
CA ILE A 10 11.11 6.54 8.99
C ILE A 10 9.62 6.66 9.36
N THR A 11 8.90 7.60 8.76
CA THR A 11 7.43 7.58 8.77
C THR A 11 6.95 6.46 7.85
N LYS A 12 7.29 5.21 8.19
CA LYS A 12 6.53 4.05 7.74
C LYS A 12 5.30 3.98 8.63
N GLY A 13 4.35 4.90 8.44
CA GLY A 13 2.96 4.59 8.76
C GLY A 13 2.57 3.29 8.05
N PRO A 14 1.51 2.59 8.48
CA PRO A 14 1.05 1.39 7.80
C PRO A 14 0.99 1.70 6.30
N ARG A 15 1.87 1.06 5.54
CA ARG A 15 1.74 1.07 4.09
C ARG A 15 0.51 0.20 3.89
N ASN A 16 -0.62 0.83 3.60
CA ASN A 16 -1.86 0.23 3.14
C ASN A 16 -1.60 -0.54 1.84
N VAL A 17 -0.74 -1.56 1.91
CA VAL A 17 -0.18 -2.33 0.81
C VAL A 17 -0.23 -3.77 1.24
N THR A 18 -1.23 -4.47 0.73
CA THR A 18 -1.42 -5.91 0.92
C THR A 18 -0.86 -6.63 -0.30
N THR A 19 -0.49 -7.90 -0.14
CA THR A 19 -0.22 -8.76 -1.29
C THR A 19 -1.45 -9.61 -1.53
N GLY A 20 -2.01 -9.56 -2.73
CA GLY A 20 -3.20 -10.32 -3.07
C GLY A 20 -3.39 -10.44 -4.57
N MET A 21 -4.39 -11.21 -4.96
CA MET A 21 -4.74 -11.43 -6.36
C MET A 21 -5.72 -10.35 -6.79
N CYS A 22 -5.39 -9.60 -7.83
CA CYS A 22 -6.32 -8.63 -8.38
C CYS A 22 -7.46 -9.36 -9.12
N PRO A 23 -8.74 -9.08 -8.80
CA PRO A 23 -9.88 -9.76 -9.43
C PRO A 23 -10.00 -9.45 -10.94
N LEU A 24 -9.40 -8.36 -11.41
CA LEU A 24 -9.53 -7.87 -12.78
C LEU A 24 -8.48 -8.49 -13.70
N CYS A 25 -7.21 -8.48 -13.31
CA CYS A 25 -6.11 -9.01 -14.12
C CYS A 25 -5.59 -10.38 -13.65
N LYS A 26 -6.18 -10.96 -12.60
CA LYS A 26 -5.79 -12.25 -11.99
C LYS A 26 -4.31 -12.35 -11.62
N THR A 27 -3.63 -11.21 -11.51
CA THR A 27 -2.20 -11.14 -11.20
C THR A 27 -2.02 -11.06 -9.70
N ILE A 28 -1.16 -11.91 -9.16
CA ILE A 28 -0.74 -11.86 -7.75
C ILE A 28 0.28 -10.73 -7.61
N GLY A 29 -0.02 -9.74 -6.78
CA GLY A 29 0.85 -8.58 -6.64
C GLY A 29 0.54 -7.72 -5.43
N LYS A 30 1.22 -6.58 -5.35
CA LYS A 30 1.01 -5.59 -4.30
C LYS A 30 -0.25 -4.81 -4.61
N ILE A 31 -1.26 -4.84 -3.75
CA ILE A 31 -2.48 -4.06 -3.84
C ILE A 31 -2.35 -2.89 -2.86
N PHE A 32 -2.51 -1.67 -3.37
CA PHE A 32 -2.51 -0.47 -2.56
C PHE A 32 -3.94 -0.19 -2.11
N ILE A 33 -4.23 -0.39 -0.83
CA ILE A 33 -5.51 0.04 -0.24
C ILE A 33 -5.47 1.57 -0.15
N THR A 34 -6.35 2.21 -0.90
CA THR A 34 -6.56 3.65 -0.94
C THR A 34 -7.99 3.90 -0.50
N GLY A 35 -8.18 4.64 0.59
CA GLY A 35 -9.52 4.90 1.11
C GLY A 35 -9.51 5.28 2.57
N GLN A 36 -10.63 5.80 3.04
CA GLN A 36 -10.89 5.96 4.47
C GLN A 36 -11.46 4.66 5.03
N ILE A 37 -11.37 4.49 6.35
CA ILE A 37 -11.94 3.32 7.05
C ILE A 37 -13.44 3.26 6.74
N GLY A 38 -13.89 2.23 6.01
CA GLY A 38 -15.28 2.07 5.53
C GLY A 38 -15.51 2.31 4.04
N GLU A 39 -14.53 2.88 3.31
CA GLU A 39 -14.51 3.01 1.83
C GLU A 39 -13.14 2.60 1.30
N GLU A 40 -12.68 1.41 1.69
CA GLU A 40 -11.37 0.90 1.30
C GLU A 40 -11.40 0.46 -0.16
N ARG A 41 -10.62 1.12 -1.03
CA ARG A 41 -10.45 0.71 -2.42
C ARG A 41 -9.09 0.10 -2.65
N GLY A 42 -9.02 -1.12 -3.16
CA GLY A 42 -7.78 -1.74 -3.58
C GLY A 42 -7.37 -1.23 -4.96
N LYS A 43 -6.15 -0.70 -5.10
CA LYS A 43 -5.57 -0.38 -6.41
C LYS A 43 -4.51 -1.40 -6.79
N CYS A 44 -4.70 -2.06 -7.93
CA CYS A 44 -3.67 -2.94 -8.48
C CYS A 44 -2.70 -2.15 -9.37
N PRO A 45 -1.37 -2.23 -9.18
CA PRO A 45 -0.38 -1.57 -10.00
C PRO A 45 -0.19 -2.23 -11.38
N ALA A 46 -0.63 -3.49 -11.53
CA ALA A 46 -0.48 -4.23 -12.79
C ALA A 46 -1.49 -3.77 -13.85
N CYS A 47 -2.76 -3.58 -13.46
CA CYS A 47 -3.81 -3.07 -14.35
C CYS A 47 -4.18 -1.60 -14.08
N ASN A 48 -3.61 -0.98 -13.05
CA ASN A 48 -3.93 0.36 -12.57
C ASN A 48 -5.41 0.62 -12.22
N GLN A 49 -6.22 -0.44 -12.16
CA GLN A 49 -7.63 -0.33 -11.79
C GLN A 49 -7.80 -0.34 -10.27
N ALA A 50 -8.73 0.49 -9.81
CA ALA A 50 -9.22 0.47 -8.44
C ALA A 50 -10.44 -0.46 -8.37
N PHE A 51 -10.50 -1.27 -7.32
CA PHE A 51 -11.62 -2.13 -7.00
C PHE A 51 -12.04 -1.90 -5.56
N ASP A 52 -13.30 -2.17 -5.25
CA ASP A 52 -13.83 -2.12 -3.89
C ASP A 52 -13.33 -3.36 -3.12
N LEU A 53 -12.88 -3.18 -1.87
CA LEU A 53 -12.39 -4.27 -1.00
C LEU A 53 -13.51 -4.86 -0.14
#